data_AF-A0A7S3N4Y9-F1
#
_entry.id   AF-A0A7S3N4Y9-F1
#
_cell.length_a   1.000
_cell.length_b   1.000
_cell.length_c   1.000
_cell.angle_alpha   90.00
_cell.angle_beta   90.00
_cell.angle_gamma   90.00
#
_symmetry.space_group_name_H-M   'P 1'
#
loop_
_entity.id
_entity.type
_entity.pdbx_description
1 polymer ?
#
loop_
_entity_poly.entity_id
_entity_poly.type
_entity_poly.pdbx_seq_one_letter_code
_entity_poly.pdbx_strand_id
1 'polypeptide(L)'
;YLSFYLDKQADIRAEQTSRNKPKNEYIVLREGKKVKLGESEIVVGDIVYLKAGIRIPVDGFLVSGNSLVVNEAAVSGEARNVIKKAMHNHNEHSAPVLISHTSVMNGCGWMLAVLTGEKSSGYARQC
;
A
#
# COMPACT_ATOMS: atom_id res chain seq x y z
N TYR A 1 -12.46 -40.94 -0.53
CA TYR A 1 -13.83 -40.38 -0.51
C TYR A 1 -14.01 -39.36 0.61
N LEU A 2 -13.71 -39.71 1.87
CA LEU A 2 -13.67 -38.75 2.99
C LEU A 2 -12.65 -37.62 2.82
N SER A 3 -11.45 -37.91 2.29
CA SER A 3 -10.41 -36.91 1.99
C SER A 3 -10.88 -35.84 1.00
N PHE A 4 -11.52 -36.24 -0.09
CA PHE A 4 -12.11 -35.32 -1.08
C PHE A 4 -13.18 -34.39 -0.47
N TYR A 5 -13.96 -34.90 0.49
CA TYR A 5 -14.95 -34.10 1.21
C TYR A 5 -14.30 -33.10 2.18
N LEU A 6 -13.20 -33.46 2.83
CA LEU A 6 -12.45 -32.57 3.73
C LEU A 6 -11.77 -31.44 2.96
N ASP A 7 -11.17 -31.72 1.81
CA ASP A 7 -10.59 -30.69 0.93
C ASP A 7 -11.69 -29.72 0.46
N LYS A 8 -12.84 -30.24 0.00
CA LYS A 8 -13.95 -29.40 -0.45
C LYS A 8 -14.51 -28.49 0.65
N GLN A 9 -14.47 -28.94 1.92
CA GLN A 9 -14.86 -28.13 3.07
C GLN A 9 -13.81 -27.07 3.42
N ALA A 10 -12.52 -27.33 3.18
CA ALA A 10 -11.46 -26.35 3.36
C ALA A 10 -11.58 -25.21 2.34
N ASP A 11 -11.88 -25.54 1.08
CA ASP A 11 -12.08 -24.55 0.00
C ASP A 11 -13.24 -23.59 0.31
N ILE A 12 -14.41 -24.14 0.70
CA ILE A 12 -15.60 -23.35 1.03
C ILE A 12 -15.33 -22.40 2.20
N ARG A 13 -14.56 -22.83 3.20
CA ARG A 13 -14.17 -21.98 4.35
C ARG A 13 -13.19 -20.89 3.95
N ALA A 14 -12.25 -21.17 3.05
CA ALA A 14 -11.32 -20.18 2.52
C ALA A 14 -12.08 -19.07 1.77
N GLU A 15 -13.09 -19.45 0.98
CA GLU A 15 -13.92 -18.54 0.20
C GLU A 15 -14.88 -17.69 1.04
N GLN A 16 -15.39 -18.23 2.15
CA GLN A 16 -16.18 -17.45 3.11
C GLN A 16 -15.32 -16.42 3.86
N THR A 17 -14.06 -16.75 4.12
CA THR A 17 -13.12 -15.87 4.83
C THR A 17 -12.68 -14.68 3.96
N SER A 18 -12.51 -14.89 2.65
CA SER A 18 -12.12 -13.80 1.72
C SER A 18 -13.22 -12.75 1.54
N ARG A 19 -14.50 -13.13 1.66
CA ARG A 19 -15.65 -12.22 1.50
C ARG A 19 -15.77 -11.16 2.60
N ASN A 20 -15.25 -11.43 3.79
CA ASN A 20 -15.46 -10.58 4.97
C ASN A 20 -14.20 -9.81 5.42
N LYS A 21 -13.24 -9.63 4.51
CA LYS A 21 -12.04 -8.82 4.78
C LYS A 21 -12.48 -7.35 4.93
N PRO A 22 -12.13 -6.65 6.02
CA PRO A 22 -12.41 -5.23 6.13
C PRO A 22 -11.73 -4.52 4.95
N LYS A 23 -12.53 -3.90 4.09
CA LYS A 23 -12.00 -3.09 2.98
C LYS A 23 -11.38 -1.86 3.60
N ASN A 24 -10.05 -1.80 3.66
CA ASN A 24 -9.38 -0.55 3.93
C ASN A 24 -9.76 0.46 2.85
N GLU A 25 -10.35 1.58 3.27
CA GLU A 25 -10.71 2.67 2.38
C GLU A 25 -9.54 3.65 2.26
N TYR A 26 -9.21 3.99 1.02
CA TYR A 26 -8.15 4.93 0.66
C TYR A 26 -8.75 6.15 -0.01
N ILE A 27 -8.25 7.33 0.32
CA ILE A 27 -8.66 8.56 -0.34
C ILE A 27 -7.76 8.75 -1.56
N VAL A 28 -8.35 8.77 -2.74
CA VAL A 28 -7.65 9.03 -4.00
C VAL A 28 -8.18 10.29 -4.66
N LEU A 29 -7.35 10.96 -5.45
CA LEU A 29 -7.74 12.09 -6.28
C LEU A 29 -7.88 11.62 -7.74
N ARG A 30 -9.12 11.59 -8.24
CA ARG A 30 -9.44 11.32 -9.65
C ARG A 30 -10.21 12.50 -10.22
N GLU A 31 -9.79 13.00 -11.37
CA GLU A 31 -10.44 14.14 -12.05
C GLU A 31 -10.64 15.37 -11.13
N GLY A 32 -9.69 15.60 -10.22
CA GLY A 32 -9.75 16.70 -9.24
C GLY A 32 -10.71 16.49 -8.07
N LYS A 33 -11.40 15.34 -7.98
CA LYS A 33 -12.31 14.99 -6.88
C LYS A 33 -11.69 13.94 -5.97
N LYS A 34 -11.93 14.09 -4.66
CA LYS A 34 -11.50 13.10 -3.66
C LYS A 34 -12.54 11.97 -3.59
N VAL A 35 -12.12 10.76 -3.93
CA VAL A 35 -12.96 9.55 -3.94
C VAL A 35 -12.39 8.57 -2.91
N LYS A 36 -13.25 7.89 -2.18
CA LYS A 36 -12.85 6.76 -1.33
C LYS A 36 -12.93 5.48 -2.13
N LEU A 37 -11.82 4.76 -2.23
CA LEU A 37 -11.70 3.51 -2.97
C LEU A 37 -11.10 2.43 -2.08
N GLY A 38 -11.47 1.17 -2.32
CA GLY A 38 -10.76 0.04 -1.73
C GLY A 38 -9.37 -0.16 -2.36
N GLU A 39 -8.50 -0.89 -1.67
CA GLU A 39 -7.16 -1.27 -2.17
C GLU A 39 -7.20 -1.86 -3.59
N SER A 40 -8.17 -2.73 -3.88
CA SER A 40 -8.33 -3.39 -5.19
C SER A 40 -8.82 -2.47 -6.31
N GLU A 41 -9.31 -1.27 -5.99
CA GLU A 41 -9.84 -0.31 -6.97
C GLU A 41 -8.80 0.74 -7.39
N ILE A 42 -7.62 0.75 -6.74
CA ILE A 42 -6.51 1.68 -7.01
C ILE A 42 -5.76 1.23 -8.26
N VAL A 43 -5.61 2.16 -9.21
CA VAL A 43 -4.92 1.92 -10.48
C VAL A 43 -3.67 2.81 -10.60
N VAL A 44 -2.78 2.42 -11.52
CA VAL A 44 -1.60 3.22 -11.86
C VAL A 44 -2.04 4.59 -12.36
N GLY A 45 -1.40 5.65 -11.85
CA GLY A 45 -1.74 7.04 -12.15
C GLY A 45 -2.67 7.70 -11.11
N ASP A 46 -3.24 6.94 -10.18
CA ASP A 46 -4.02 7.53 -9.08
C ASP A 46 -3.11 8.30 -8.10
N ILE A 47 -3.61 9.42 -7.60
CA ILE A 47 -2.95 10.17 -6.54
C ILE A 47 -3.61 9.81 -5.21
N VAL A 48 -2.91 9.02 -4.39
CA VAL A 48 -3.38 8.51 -3.11
C VAL A 48 -2.97 9.44 -1.97
N TYR A 49 -3.91 9.77 -1.10
CA TYR A 49 -3.63 10.52 0.11
C TYR A 49 -3.19 9.58 1.23
N LEU A 50 -2.02 9.86 1.79
CA LEU A 50 -1.40 9.12 2.88
C LEU A 50 -1.44 9.96 4.16
N LYS A 51 -1.75 9.30 5.27
CA LYS A 51 -1.67 9.87 6.63
C LYS A 51 -1.07 8.84 7.58
N ALA A 52 -0.53 9.33 8.70
CA ALA A 52 -0.10 8.49 9.81
C ALA A 52 -1.18 7.44 10.18
N GLY A 53 -0.75 6.20 10.37
CA GLY A 53 -1.60 5.05 10.67
C GLY A 53 -2.20 4.34 9.45
N ILE A 54 -1.99 4.84 8.23
CA ILE A 54 -2.39 4.12 7.01
C ILE A 54 -1.26 3.21 6.53
N ARG A 55 -1.65 2.00 6.10
CA ARG A 55 -0.79 1.08 5.34
C ARG A 55 -0.84 1.42 3.86
N ILE A 56 0.33 1.56 3.24
CA ILE A 56 0.45 1.92 1.83
C ILE A 56 -0.07 0.76 0.96
N PRO A 57 -1.06 1.00 0.09
CA PRO A 57 -1.73 -0.05 -0.68
C PRO A 57 -0.92 -0.51 -1.89
N VAL A 58 -0.20 0.40 -2.53
CA VAL A 58 0.49 0.18 -3.82
C VAL A 58 1.84 0.88 -3.80
N ASP A 59 2.76 0.44 -4.66
CA ASP A 59 4.03 1.16 -4.79
C ASP A 59 3.83 2.47 -5.54
N GLY A 60 4.56 3.48 -5.11
CA GLY A 60 4.42 4.81 -5.67
C GLY A 60 5.55 5.74 -5.32
N PHE A 61 5.43 6.98 -5.78
CA PHE A 61 6.34 8.06 -5.43
C PHE A 61 5.62 9.14 -4.66
N LEU A 62 6.28 9.67 -3.64
CA LEU A 62 5.81 10.82 -2.89
C LEU A 62 5.85 12.07 -3.79
N VAL A 63 4.69 12.58 -4.15
CA VAL A 63 4.53 13.81 -4.95
C VAL A 63 4.68 15.03 -4.06
N SER A 64 4.02 15.01 -2.91
CA SER A 64 4.04 16.10 -1.93
C SER A 64 3.76 15.53 -0.55
N GLY A 65 4.36 16.08 0.50
CA GLY A 65 4.10 15.61 1.85
C GLY A 65 4.87 16.39 2.89
N ASN A 66 4.34 16.40 4.10
CA ASN A 66 4.92 17.11 5.22
C ASN A 66 5.38 16.09 6.28
N SER A 67 6.71 16.02 6.48
CA SER A 67 7.36 15.13 7.46
C SER A 67 6.86 13.67 7.40
N LEU A 68 6.75 13.11 6.20
CA LEU A 68 6.28 11.73 6.02
C LEU A 68 7.35 10.76 6.54
N VAL A 69 6.99 9.96 7.54
CA VAL A 69 7.84 8.89 8.09
C VAL A 69 7.17 7.57 7.79
N VAL A 70 7.90 6.67 7.14
CA VAL A 70 7.41 5.34 6.77
C VAL A 70 8.27 4.28 7.44
N ASN A 71 7.64 3.22 7.90
CA ASN A 71 8.31 2.06 8.47
C ASN A 71 8.53 1.00 7.39
N GLU A 72 9.78 0.79 6.99
CA GLU A 72 10.19 -0.19 5.98
C GLU A 72 10.53 -1.57 6.59
N ALA A 73 10.14 -1.85 7.84
CA ALA A 73 10.33 -3.14 8.51
C ALA A 73 9.78 -4.31 7.68
N ALA A 74 8.62 -4.11 7.05
CA ALA A 74 7.92 -5.15 6.29
C ALA A 74 8.70 -5.62 5.05
N VAL A 75 9.64 -4.83 4.53
CA VAL A 75 10.36 -5.11 3.28
C VAL A 75 11.81 -5.50 3.54
N SER A 76 12.46 -4.89 4.52
CA SER A 76 13.89 -5.10 4.80
C SER A 76 14.17 -6.08 5.94
N GLY A 77 13.16 -6.44 6.75
CA GLY A 77 13.35 -7.24 7.97
C GLY A 77 13.97 -6.46 9.14
N GLU A 78 14.44 -5.23 8.91
CA GLU A 78 14.96 -4.33 9.92
C GLU A 78 14.00 -3.15 10.12
N ALA A 79 13.59 -2.91 11.37
CA ALA A 79 12.71 -1.79 11.69
C ALA A 79 13.44 -0.45 11.55
N ARG A 80 13.49 0.08 10.33
CA ARG A 80 14.05 1.39 10.04
C ARG A 80 12.94 2.37 9.64
N ASN A 81 12.81 3.41 10.45
CA ASN A 81 11.98 4.56 10.11
C ASN A 81 12.73 5.42 9.10
N VAL A 82 12.17 5.56 7.90
CA VAL A 82 12.76 6.37 6.84
C VAL A 82 11.91 7.62 6.63
N ILE A 83 12.57 8.77 6.70
CA ILE A 83 11.95 10.05 6.39
C ILE A 83 11.92 10.19 4.87
N LYS A 84 10.71 10.26 4.31
CA LYS A 84 10.49 10.45 2.88
C LYS A 84 10.20 11.92 2.63
N LYS A 85 10.93 12.54 1.69
CA LYS A 85 10.71 13.91 1.25
C LYS A 85 10.31 13.92 -0.21
N ALA A 86 9.42 14.83 -0.58
CA ALA A 86 9.08 15.07 -1.98
C ALA A 86 10.31 15.60 -2.73
N MET A 87 10.37 15.33 -4.04
CA MET A 87 11.54 15.57 -4.91
C MET A 87 11.79 17.06 -5.24
N HIS A 88 11.61 17.96 -4.27
CA HIS A 88 11.86 19.40 -4.44
C HIS A 88 13.29 19.81 -4.05
N ASN A 89 14.01 18.99 -3.28
CA ASN A 89 15.35 19.32 -2.80
C ASN A 89 16.38 18.40 -3.45
N HIS A 90 17.15 18.96 -4.39
CA HIS A 90 18.26 18.31 -5.12
C HIS A 90 19.39 17.72 -4.24
N ASN A 91 19.33 17.88 -2.91
CA ASN A 91 20.45 17.63 -2.00
C ASN A 91 20.29 16.42 -1.08
N GLU A 92 19.21 15.64 -1.17
CA GLU A 92 18.98 14.52 -0.25
C GLU A 92 18.80 13.19 -0.98
N HIS A 93 19.67 12.23 -0.68
CA HIS A 93 19.66 10.84 -1.18
C HIS A 93 18.43 10.00 -0.75
N SER A 94 17.41 10.63 -0.14
CA SER A 94 16.19 9.93 0.25
C SER A 94 15.30 9.73 -0.96
N ALA A 95 15.36 8.54 -1.56
CA ALA A 95 14.48 8.18 -2.65
C ALA A 95 13.01 8.37 -2.23
N PRO A 96 12.20 9.14 -3.00
CA PRO A 96 10.78 9.40 -2.69
C PRO A 96 9.88 8.17 -2.92
N VAL A 97 10.46 6.99 -3.07
CA VAL A 97 9.77 5.72 -3.30
C VAL A 97 9.04 5.30 -2.02
N LEU A 98 7.78 4.92 -2.20
CA LEU A 98 6.90 4.35 -1.20
C LEU A 98 6.57 2.94 -1.65
N ILE A 99 6.78 1.97 -0.76
CA ILE A 99 6.61 0.56 -1.06
C ILE A 99 5.30 0.08 -0.45
N SER A 100 4.53 -0.72 -1.19
CA SER A 100 3.32 -1.36 -0.72
C SER A 100 3.62 -2.20 0.53
N HIS A 101 2.59 -2.38 1.35
CA HIS A 101 2.67 -3.07 2.64
C HIS A 101 3.46 -2.39 3.75
N THR A 102 4.17 -1.29 3.50
CA THR A 102 4.76 -0.45 4.54
C THR A 102 3.71 0.44 5.20
N SER A 103 3.96 0.87 6.43
CA SER A 103 3.03 1.68 7.22
C SER A 103 3.57 3.08 7.43
N VAL A 104 2.71 4.08 7.26
CA VAL A 104 3.05 5.47 7.55
C VAL A 104 3.01 5.67 9.07
N MET A 105 4.16 5.96 9.65
CA MET A 105 4.31 6.21 11.08
C MET A 105 3.93 7.64 11.46
N ASN A 106 4.27 8.61 10.61
CA ASN A 106 4.02 10.01 10.90
C ASN A 106 3.86 10.85 9.61
N GLY A 107 3.24 12.00 9.75
CA GLY A 107 3.04 12.97 8.67
C GLY A 107 1.85 12.65 7.76
N CYS A 108 1.76 13.42 6.68
CA CYS A 108 0.76 13.24 5.63
C CYS A 108 1.32 13.67 4.27
N GLY A 109 0.72 13.18 3.20
CA GLY A 109 1.14 13.52 1.85
C GLY A 109 0.31 12.89 0.76
N TRP A 110 0.66 13.23 -0.46
CA TRP A 110 0.10 12.71 -1.71
C TRP A 110 1.15 11.85 -2.39
N MET A 111 0.75 10.63 -2.74
CA MET A 111 1.57 9.66 -3.43
C MET A 111 0.97 9.40 -4.82
N LEU A 112 1.82 9.30 -5.84
CA LEU A 112 1.43 8.81 -7.16
C LEU A 112 1.60 7.30 -7.20
N ALA A 113 0.52 6.57 -7.49
CA ALA A 113 0.54 5.13 -7.70
C ALA A 113 1.25 4.79 -9.02
N VAL A 114 2.29 3.94 -8.96
CA VAL A 114 3.06 3.52 -10.15
C VAL A 114 2.91 2.04 -10.44
N LEU A 115 2.88 1.20 -9.40
CA LEU A 115 2.72 -0.26 -9.56
C LEU A 115 1.60 -0.76 -8.65
N THR A 116 0.62 -1.45 -9.24
CA THR A 116 -0.53 -2.05 -8.54
C THR A 116 -0.59 -3.57 -8.80
N GLY A 117 -1.21 -4.32 -7.89
CA GLY A 117 -1.44 -5.76 -8.00
C GLY A 117 -0.16 -6.62 -7.97
N GLU A 118 -0.15 -7.70 -8.74
CA GLU A 118 0.96 -8.68 -8.81
C GLU A 118 2.30 -8.08 -9.28
N LYS A 119 2.25 -6.88 -9.84
CA LYS A 119 3.44 -6.14 -10.32
C LYS A 119 4.05 -5.24 -9.25
N SER A 120 3.45 -5.16 -8.06
CA SER A 120 4.01 -4.42 -6.94
C SER A 120 5.19 -5.17 -6.32
N SER A 121 6.28 -4.47 -6.03
CA SER A 121 7.48 -5.00 -5.39
C SER A 121 7.21 -5.56 -4.00
N GLY A 122 6.15 -5.10 -3.31
CA GLY A 122 5.72 -5.67 -2.03
C GLY A 122 4.98 -7.00 -2.17
N TYR A 123 4.28 -7.25 -3.29
CA TYR A 123 3.58 -8.51 -3.55
C TYR A 123 4.52 -9.60 -4.05
N ALA A 124 5.48 -9.25 -4.91
CA ALA A 124 6.44 -10.20 -5.50
C ALA A 124 7.45 -10.82 -4.50
N ARG A 125 7.57 -10.26 -3.28
CA ARG A 125 8.50 -10.73 -2.24
C ARG A 125 7.85 -11.57 -1.14
N GLN A 126 6.57 -11.90 -1.30
CA GLN A 126 5.83 -12.76 -0.37
C GLN A 126 5.81 -14.24 -0.79
N CYS A 127 6.52 -14.59 -1.88
CA CYS A 127 6.75 -15.96 -2.34
C CYS A 127 7.98 -16.59 -1.67
#